data_AF-A0A6B2XS60-F1
#
_entry.id   AF-A0A6B2XS60-F1
#
_cell.length_a   1.000
_cell.length_b   1.000
_cell.length_c   1.000
_cell.angle_alpha   90.00
_cell.angle_beta   90.00
_cell.angle_gamma   90.00
#
_symmetry.space_group_name_H-M   'P 1'
#
loop_
_entity.id
_entity.type
_entity.pdbx_description
1 polymer ?
#
loop_
_entity_poly.entity_id
_entity_poly.type
_entity_poly.pdbx_seq_one_letter_code
_entity_poly.pdbx_strand_id
1 'polypeptide(L)'
;NARIGIVNNLSPCEPATDREADQAAAIRADGHTNRWWLDPIHGRGYPQDMVDLYGVDIPIRSGDLDTIAAPLDWLGVNYYFRNVIADDPTGLPPRAKQVYLPGVRRTAMDWEVYGDGLEQLLVRVAEEYGAERIFV
;
A
#
# COMPACT_ATOMS: atom_id res chain seq x y z
N ASN A 1 -14.74 20.49 -19.30
CA ASN A 1 -15.07 19.57 -18.20
C ASN A 1 -13.85 19.40 -17.32
N ALA A 2 -14.02 19.45 -15.99
CA ALA A 2 -12.94 19.17 -15.04
C ALA A 2 -12.61 17.67 -15.03
N ARG A 3 -11.37 17.31 -14.63
CA ARG A 3 -10.91 15.93 -14.45
C ARG A 3 -10.57 15.72 -12.97
N ILE A 4 -11.07 14.67 -12.35
CA ILE A 4 -10.96 14.44 -10.90
C ILE A 4 -10.19 13.14 -10.62
N GLY A 5 -9.24 13.21 -9.69
CA GLY A 5 -8.47 12.06 -9.24
C GLY A 5 -8.09 12.19 -7.77
N ILE A 6 -7.45 11.13 -7.25
CA ILE A 6 -6.92 11.08 -5.89
C ILE A 6 -5.43 10.75 -5.94
N VAL A 7 -4.67 11.17 -4.91
CA VAL A 7 -3.24 10.87 -4.79
C VAL A 7 -3.04 9.96 -3.58
N ASN A 8 -2.41 8.80 -3.78
CA ASN A 8 -2.02 7.89 -2.71
C ASN A 8 -0.50 7.81 -2.59
N ASN A 9 0.00 7.79 -1.36
CA ASN A 9 1.39 7.44 -1.09
C ASN A 9 1.49 5.92 -0.98
N LEU A 10 2.23 5.32 -1.91
CA LEU A 10 2.33 3.88 -2.08
C LEU A 10 3.79 3.44 -1.95
N SER A 11 3.99 2.21 -1.52
CA SER A 11 5.35 1.63 -1.40
C SER A 11 5.28 0.12 -1.60
N PRO A 12 6.17 -0.48 -2.42
CA PRO A 12 6.34 -1.93 -2.41
C PRO A 12 6.67 -2.41 -1.00
N CYS A 13 6.04 -3.50 -0.58
CA CYS A 13 6.32 -4.15 0.70
C CYS A 13 6.93 -5.52 0.43
N GLU A 14 8.25 -5.62 0.63
CA GLU A 14 9.03 -6.82 0.37
C GLU A 14 9.39 -7.51 1.70
N PRO A 15 9.40 -8.85 1.76
CA PRO A 15 9.81 -9.55 2.98
C PRO A 15 11.32 -9.42 3.22
N ALA A 16 11.72 -9.30 4.48
CA ALA A 16 13.12 -9.18 4.87
C ALA A 16 13.90 -10.48 4.68
N THR A 17 13.22 -11.63 4.74
CA THR A 17 13.78 -12.97 4.51
C THR A 17 12.75 -13.89 3.86
N ASP A 18 13.19 -15.07 3.41
CA ASP A 18 12.31 -16.11 2.85
C ASP A 18 11.48 -16.87 3.91
N ARG A 19 11.53 -16.47 5.18
CA ARG A 19 10.69 -17.09 6.21
C ARG A 19 9.22 -16.77 5.94
N GLU A 20 8.36 -17.77 6.07
CA GLU A 20 6.90 -17.62 5.91
C GLU A 20 6.33 -16.48 6.78
N ALA A 21 6.88 -16.29 7.98
CA ALA A 21 6.48 -15.20 8.88
C ALA A 21 6.74 -13.80 8.28
N ASP A 22 7.91 -13.59 7.64
CA ASP A 22 8.25 -12.30 7.03
C ASP A 22 7.45 -12.06 5.74
N GLN A 23 7.18 -13.12 4.97
CA GLN A 23 6.28 -13.06 3.81
C GLN A 23 4.86 -12.66 4.22
N ALA A 24 4.33 -13.30 5.26
CA ALA A 24 3.03 -12.93 5.82
C ALA A 24 3.03 -11.50 6.37
N ALA A 25 4.12 -11.06 6.99
CA ALA A 25 4.27 -9.69 7.47
C ALA A 25 4.30 -8.66 6.32
N ALA A 26 4.96 -8.97 5.21
CA ALA A 26 4.97 -8.12 4.02
C ALA A 26 3.56 -7.96 3.42
N ILE A 27 2.75 -9.02 3.40
CA ILE A 27 1.33 -8.95 2.96
C ILE A 27 0.50 -8.04 3.87
N ARG A 28 0.70 -8.12 5.20
CA ARG A 28 0.00 -7.23 6.16
C ARG A 28 0.48 -5.78 6.04
N ALA A 29 1.77 -5.55 5.80
CA ALA A 29 2.32 -4.23 5.56
C ALA A 29 1.80 -3.62 4.23
N ASP A 30 1.66 -4.43 3.19
CA ASP A 30 1.02 -4.05 1.93
C ASP A 30 -0.46 -3.72 2.13
N GLY A 31 -1.14 -4.53 2.93
CA GLY A 31 -2.50 -4.29 3.37
C GLY A 31 -2.67 -2.93 4.01
N HIS A 32 -1.78 -2.59 4.96
CA HIS A 32 -1.78 -1.32 5.67
C HIS A 32 -1.41 -0.11 4.79
N THR A 33 -0.37 -0.27 3.98
CA THR A 33 0.25 0.85 3.24
C THR A 33 -0.50 1.15 1.96
N ASN A 34 -0.95 0.12 1.24
CA ASN A 34 -1.46 0.24 -0.12
C ASN A 34 -2.95 -0.16 -0.20
N ARG A 35 -3.28 -1.43 0.09
CA ARG A 35 -4.62 -1.98 -0.18
C ARG A 35 -5.73 -1.34 0.65
N TRP A 36 -5.43 -0.91 1.89
CA TRP A 36 -6.38 -0.19 2.73
C TRP A 36 -6.96 1.06 2.06
N TRP A 37 -6.20 1.65 1.13
CA TRP A 37 -6.59 2.83 0.37
C TRP A 37 -7.01 2.51 -1.06
N LEU A 38 -6.26 1.64 -1.74
CA LEU A 38 -6.52 1.30 -3.14
C LEU A 38 -7.78 0.46 -3.31
N ASP A 39 -8.07 -0.49 -2.41
CA ASP A 39 -9.22 -1.38 -2.56
C ASP A 39 -10.55 -0.60 -2.47
N PRO A 40 -10.79 0.28 -1.48
CA PRO A 40 -12.04 1.03 -1.41
C PRO A 40 -12.28 1.95 -2.62
N ILE A 41 -11.27 2.70 -3.07
CA ILE A 41 -11.45 3.66 -4.17
C ILE A 41 -11.66 2.98 -5.53
N HIS A 42 -11.31 1.70 -5.64
CA HIS A 42 -11.58 0.87 -6.82
C HIS A 42 -12.78 -0.07 -6.63
N GLY A 43 -13.63 0.17 -5.63
CA GLY A 43 -14.89 -0.56 -5.43
C GLY A 43 -14.74 -1.99 -4.91
N ARG A 44 -13.60 -2.34 -4.33
CA ARG A 44 -13.34 -3.66 -3.75
C ARG A 44 -13.71 -3.76 -2.27
N GLY A 45 -14.07 -2.63 -1.65
CA GLY A 45 -14.27 -2.53 -0.20
C GLY A 45 -12.95 -2.46 0.55
N TYR A 46 -13.01 -2.48 1.89
CA TYR A 46 -11.78 -2.58 2.70
C TYR A 46 -11.25 -4.02 2.67
N PRO A 47 -9.92 -4.22 2.65
CA PRO A 47 -9.32 -5.56 2.61
C PRO A 47 -9.66 -6.35 3.88
N GLN A 48 -10.38 -7.47 3.73
CA GLN A 48 -10.93 -8.23 4.86
C GLN A 48 -9.84 -8.75 5.81
N ASP A 49 -8.70 -9.18 5.28
CA ASP A 49 -7.56 -9.64 6.08
C ASP A 49 -7.06 -8.56 7.04
N MET A 50 -7.15 -7.29 6.65
CA MET A 50 -6.76 -6.16 7.47
C MET A 50 -7.86 -5.74 8.44
N VAL A 51 -9.13 -5.82 8.05
CA VAL A 51 -10.28 -5.60 8.95
C VAL A 51 -10.19 -6.57 10.13
N ASP A 52 -9.97 -7.85 9.84
CA ASP A 52 -9.82 -8.90 10.84
C ASP A 52 -8.59 -8.68 11.73
N LEU A 53 -7.45 -8.30 11.12
CA LEU A 53 -6.20 -8.02 11.84
C LEU A 53 -6.33 -6.84 12.81
N TYR A 54 -7.02 -5.78 12.40
CA TYR A 54 -7.24 -4.61 13.26
C TYR A 54 -8.33 -4.85 14.30
N GLY A 55 -9.25 -5.79 14.04
CA GLY A 55 -10.36 -6.07 14.95
C GLY A 55 -11.26 -4.86 15.15
N VAL A 56 -11.39 -4.01 14.12
CA VAL A 56 -12.18 -2.78 14.16
C VAL A 56 -13.48 -2.95 13.40
N ASP A 57 -14.55 -2.41 13.97
CA ASP A 57 -15.78 -2.17 13.21
C ASP A 57 -15.61 -0.84 12.46
N ILE A 58 -15.47 -0.93 11.13
CA ILE A 58 -15.35 0.28 10.30
C ILE A 58 -16.73 0.93 10.28
N PRO A 59 -16.88 2.21 10.66
CA PRO A 59 -18.17 2.88 10.79
C PRO A 59 -18.79 3.28 9.43
N ILE A 60 -18.89 2.31 8.52
CA ILE A 60 -19.44 2.43 7.17
C ILE A 60 -20.94 2.67 7.28
N ARG A 61 -21.42 3.74 6.64
CA ARG A 61 -22.84 4.04 6.47
C ARG A 61 -23.32 3.61 5.09
N SER A 62 -24.64 3.50 4.95
CA SER A 62 -25.26 3.22 3.66
C SER A 62 -24.82 4.25 2.61
N GLY A 63 -24.28 3.77 1.49
CA GLY A 63 -23.79 4.59 0.37
C GLY A 63 -22.34 5.07 0.48
N ASP A 64 -21.64 4.83 1.60
CA ASP A 64 -20.24 5.28 1.76
C ASP A 64 -19.31 4.57 0.77
N LEU A 65 -19.40 3.24 0.65
CA LEU A 65 -18.53 2.48 -0.26
C LEU A 65 -18.78 2.84 -1.73
N ASP A 66 -20.02 3.08 -2.13
CA ASP A 66 -20.35 3.55 -3.48
C ASP A 66 -19.78 4.94 -3.74
N THR A 67 -19.84 5.83 -2.74
CA THR A 67 -19.28 7.18 -2.82
C THR A 67 -17.75 7.15 -2.92
N ILE A 68 -17.10 6.31 -2.11
CA ILE A 68 -15.64 6.13 -2.11
C ILE A 68 -15.17 5.55 -3.45
N ALA A 69 -15.94 4.63 -4.04
CA ALA A 69 -15.66 3.97 -5.30
C ALA A 69 -16.10 4.76 -6.55
N ALA A 70 -16.48 6.03 -6.40
CA ALA A 70 -16.86 6.87 -7.53
C ALA A 70 -15.73 6.90 -8.60
N PRO A 71 -16.04 6.73 -9.90
CA PRO A 71 -15.01 6.64 -10.94
C PRO A 71 -14.08 7.85 -10.96
N LEU A 72 -12.78 7.59 -11.02
CA LEU A 72 -11.73 8.60 -11.09
C LEU A 72 -11.17 8.70 -12.52
N ASP A 73 -10.84 9.92 -12.93
CA ASP A 73 -10.28 10.20 -14.26
C ASP A 73 -8.78 9.86 -14.38
N TRP A 74 -8.09 9.78 -13.24
CA TRP A 74 -6.66 9.50 -13.10
C TRP A 74 -6.33 9.12 -11.64
N LEU A 75 -5.21 8.42 -11.46
CA LEU A 75 -4.64 8.06 -10.17
C LEU A 75 -3.29 8.77 -9.99
N GLY A 76 -3.10 9.45 -8.85
CA GLY A 76 -1.82 10.01 -8.46
C GLY A 76 -1.04 9.05 -7.56
N VAL A 77 0.24 8.84 -7.85
CA VAL A 77 1.13 7.95 -7.10
C VAL A 77 2.28 8.76 -6.52
N ASN A 78 2.26 8.95 -5.21
CA ASN A 78 3.44 9.41 -4.48
C ASN A 78 4.31 8.19 -4.15
N TYR A 79 5.57 8.22 -4.56
CA TYR A 79 6.55 7.17 -4.29
C TYR A 79 7.87 7.77 -3.81
N TYR A 80 8.51 7.11 -2.84
CA TYR A 80 9.80 7.54 -2.30
C TYR A 80 10.77 6.38 -2.08
N PHE A 81 10.31 5.28 -1.49
CA PHE A 81 11.12 4.12 -1.12
C PHE A 81 10.26 2.86 -1.06
N ARG A 82 10.91 1.69 -1.05
CA ARG A 82 10.25 0.42 -0.68
C ARG A 82 10.31 0.20 0.84
N ASN A 83 9.39 -0.62 1.32
CA ASN A 83 9.40 -1.14 2.68
C ASN A 83 9.95 -2.57 2.66
N VAL A 84 11.08 -2.83 3.33
CA VAL A 84 11.53 -4.20 3.61
C VAL A 84 11.06 -4.57 5.01
N ILE A 85 10.34 -5.68 5.12
CA ILE A 85 9.46 -5.97 6.26
C ILE A 85 9.84 -7.28 6.95
N ALA A 86 10.02 -7.24 8.27
CA ALA A 86 10.10 -8.42 9.11
C ALA A 86 8.84 -8.57 9.97
N ASP A 87 8.54 -9.81 10.33
CA ASP A 87 7.50 -10.14 11.31
C ASP A 87 7.81 -9.52 12.68
N ASP A 88 6.77 -8.96 13.29
CA ASP A 88 6.84 -8.41 14.64
C ASP A 88 5.59 -8.85 15.43
N PRO A 89 5.56 -10.10 15.93
CA PRO A 89 4.37 -10.68 16.54
C PRO A 89 4.02 -10.00 17.87
N THR A 90 4.98 -9.31 18.48
CA THR A 90 4.82 -8.53 19.71
C THR A 90 4.48 -7.05 19.46
N GLY A 91 4.56 -6.60 18.20
CA GLY A 91 4.26 -5.24 17.81
C GLY A 91 2.76 -4.95 17.76
N LEU A 92 2.43 -3.67 17.59
CA LEU A 92 1.06 -3.25 17.28
C LEU A 92 0.66 -3.71 15.87
N PRO A 93 -0.63 -3.87 15.57
CA PRO A 93 -1.09 -4.07 14.19
C PRO A 93 -0.45 -3.04 13.24
N PRO A 94 0.10 -3.46 12.08
CA PRO A 94 -0.11 -4.75 11.41
C PRO A 94 0.82 -5.91 11.85
N ARG A 95 1.48 -5.82 13.01
CA ARG A 95 2.44 -6.81 13.55
C ARG A 95 3.59 -7.07 12.58
N ALA A 96 4.08 -5.99 11.98
CA ALA A 96 5.12 -5.99 10.97
C ALA A 96 5.97 -4.74 11.18
N LYS A 97 7.28 -4.84 10.96
CA LYS A 97 8.21 -3.72 11.12
C LYS A 97 9.11 -3.58 9.92
N GLN A 98 9.40 -2.34 9.55
CA GLN A 98 10.41 -2.04 8.55
C GLN A 98 11.80 -2.35 9.11
N VAL A 99 12.63 -3.02 8.32
CA VAL A 99 14.02 -3.32 8.67
C VAL A 99 14.97 -2.34 8.02
N TYR A 100 16.04 -2.01 8.74
CA TYR A 100 17.13 -1.24 8.20
C TYR A 100 18.04 -2.15 7.36
N LEU A 101 18.18 -1.85 6.08
CA LEU A 101 19.14 -2.52 5.20
C LEU A 101 20.51 -1.81 5.26
N PRO A 102 21.60 -2.52 5.60
CA PRO A 102 22.94 -1.98 5.51
C PRO A 102 23.42 -1.93 4.05
N GLY A 103 24.30 -0.98 3.73
CA GLY A 103 24.98 -0.92 2.43
C GLY A 103 24.14 -0.39 1.25
N VAL A 104 22.87 -0.04 1.47
CA VAL A 104 22.04 0.62 0.45
C VAL A 104 22.26 2.13 0.44
N ARG A 105 22.06 2.75 -0.72
CA ARG A 105 22.10 4.22 -0.85
C ARG A 105 20.90 4.82 -0.12
N ARG A 106 21.12 5.92 0.62
CA ARG A 106 20.06 6.63 1.35
C ARG A 106 20.02 8.12 1.05
N THR A 107 18.86 8.72 1.23
CA THR A 107 18.65 10.18 1.18
C THR A 107 19.09 10.83 2.49
N ALA A 108 19.02 12.16 2.58
CA ALA A 108 19.23 12.89 3.84
C ALA A 108 18.15 12.59 4.91
N MET A 109 17.01 12.03 4.50
CA MET A 109 15.92 11.57 5.39
C MET A 109 16.13 10.13 5.87
N ASP A 110 17.28 9.52 5.56
CA ASP A 110 17.61 8.11 5.83
C ASP A 110 16.72 7.10 5.08
N TRP A 111 16.01 7.53 4.04
CA TRP A 111 15.19 6.64 3.20
C TRP A 111 16.05 5.93 2.16
N GLU A 112 15.79 4.64 1.94
CA GLU A 112 16.45 3.87 0.88
C GLU A 112 16.13 4.48 -0.49
N VAL A 113 17.15 4.66 -1.33
CA VAL A 113 16.97 5.01 -2.74
C VAL A 113 16.83 3.72 -3.53
N TYR A 114 15.61 3.41 -3.94
CA TYR A 114 15.28 2.19 -4.71
C TYR A 114 14.47 2.56 -5.95
N GLY A 115 15.11 2.59 -7.12
CA GLY A 115 14.46 3.04 -8.37
C GLY A 115 13.39 2.07 -8.87
N ASP A 116 13.70 0.77 -8.83
CA ASP A 116 12.86 -0.30 -9.36
C ASP A 116 11.49 -0.37 -8.68
N GLY A 117 11.38 0.11 -7.43
CA GLY A 117 10.11 0.11 -6.70
C GLY A 117 9.05 1.04 -7.31
N LEU A 118 9.45 2.11 -8.03
CA LEU A 118 8.50 2.94 -8.77
C LEU A 118 7.89 2.15 -9.92
N GLU A 119 8.71 1.47 -10.71
CA GLU A 119 8.25 0.62 -11.82
C GLU A 119 7.28 -0.46 -11.32
N GLN A 120 7.66 -1.17 -10.24
CA GLN A 120 6.80 -2.19 -9.63
C GLN A 120 5.41 -1.65 -9.27
N LEU A 121 5.33 -0.46 -8.66
CA LEU A 121 4.05 0.15 -8.32
C LEU A 121 3.26 0.57 -9.55
N LEU A 122 3.91 1.18 -10.54
CA LEU A 122 3.23 1.63 -11.76
C LEU A 122 2.64 0.46 -12.54
N VAL A 123 3.39 -0.64 -12.68
CA VAL A 123 2.90 -1.89 -13.29
C VAL A 123 1.74 -2.44 -12.46
N ARG A 124 1.90 -2.53 -11.14
CA ARG A 124 0.87 -3.04 -10.25
C ARG A 124 -0.44 -2.28 -10.34
N VAL A 125 -0.43 -0.94 -10.25
CA VAL A 125 -1.69 -0.16 -10.28
C VAL A 125 -2.34 -0.19 -11.67
N ALA A 126 -1.54 -0.33 -12.73
CA ALA A 126 -2.07 -0.51 -14.08
C ALA A 126 -2.73 -1.89 -14.25
N GLU A 127 -2.05 -2.97 -13.83
CA GLU A 127 -2.52 -4.35 -14.06
C GLU A 127 -3.57 -4.80 -13.03
N GLU A 128 -3.34 -4.55 -11.75
CA GLU A 128 -4.23 -5.02 -10.68
C GLU A 128 -5.43 -4.11 -10.49
N TYR A 129 -5.33 -2.81 -10.72
CA TYR A 129 -6.41 -1.84 -10.44
C TYR A 129 -6.96 -1.16 -11.70
N GLY A 130 -6.38 -1.40 -12.89
CA GLY A 130 -6.87 -0.85 -14.15
C GLY A 130 -6.63 0.65 -14.29
N ALA A 131 -5.64 1.22 -13.59
CA ALA A 131 -5.35 2.65 -13.68
C ALA A 131 -4.79 3.01 -15.07
N GLU A 132 -5.63 3.58 -15.94
CA GLU A 132 -5.25 3.94 -17.31
C GLU A 132 -4.39 5.22 -17.41
N ARG A 133 -4.52 6.12 -16.44
CA ARG A 133 -3.83 7.42 -16.41
C ARG A 133 -3.25 7.64 -15.04
N ILE A 134 -1.93 7.56 -14.96
CA ILE A 134 -1.17 7.68 -13.72
C ILE A 134 -0.32 8.94 -13.77
N PHE A 135 -0.34 9.71 -12.69
CA PHE A 135 0.57 10.85 -12.47
C PHE A 135 1.49 10.53 -11.29
N VAL A 136 2.77 10.82 -11.45
CA VAL A 136 3.81 10.74 -10.41
C VAL A 136 4.26 12.15 -10.07
#